data_AF-A0A927QSA3-F1
#
_entry.id   AF-A0A927QSA3-F1
#
_cell.length_a   1.000
_cell.length_b   1.000
_cell.length_c   1.000
_cell.angle_alpha   90.00
_cell.angle_beta   90.00
_cell.angle_gamma   90.00
#
_symmetry.space_group_name_H-M   'P 1'
#
loop_
_entity.id
_entity.type
_entity.pdbx_description
1 polymer ?
#
loop_
_entity_poly.entity_id
_entity_poly.type
_entity_poly.pdbx_seq_one_letter_code
_entity_poly.pdbx_strand_id
1 'polypeptide(L)'
;MTPKRSIFTFTIAGSLLLGGCQANPEDFAVQPTALPKSPETAQQSTNTSTITPVPAQTPQPSAAATPEPAITKSITTEALPLVTVVPSSTPGTAVTPAPASSPVEQILSMPPQQSQTGPIAYITGMGGNEGYGVSEGKLMHTWDSGKSWELEEPDGVSEEDQLLKAEFQNPMTGFAFYRTASGQILVTHPTEDGSGTRTGWETTPLPITEAWEGSPDVTVQSNANYFDASYVLVTSSPALGQMYKMLYKTSDRGKSWSQVGDITDKINGYPTGLSFRVPQEGWITATYHGPDTFPLFRTKDGGKTWSLQHVEIPDEFKDGYANTLPPVFDIENNNHGLFIAEFVKGENRAYVLYESRDSGDSWQPLPYRLKDVQAPPVLHFDLLINGRAISADGKTIYTMDVYNKEDWKPIETDTNLEETEQFFLRSDGYGWMLRKGQTIITQDGGQTWTEPE
;
A
#
# COMPACT_ATOMS: atom_id res chain seq x y z
N MET A 1 -18.70 -24.53 -7.90
CA MET A 1 -17.30 -24.15 -8.16
C MET A 1 -16.99 -22.96 -7.27
N THR A 2 -16.19 -23.17 -6.24
CA THR A 2 -15.74 -22.11 -5.33
C THR A 2 -14.54 -21.42 -6.00
N PRO A 3 -14.51 -20.09 -6.18
CA PRO A 3 -13.34 -19.43 -6.74
C PRO A 3 -12.17 -19.59 -5.76
N LYS A 4 -11.00 -19.97 -6.26
CA LYS A 4 -9.73 -19.91 -5.50
C LYS A 4 -9.54 -18.45 -5.09
N ARG A 5 -9.48 -18.19 -3.79
CA ARG A 5 -9.19 -16.86 -3.23
C ARG A 5 -7.69 -16.59 -3.39
N SER A 6 -7.33 -15.67 -4.27
CA SER A 6 -5.98 -15.10 -4.31
C SER A 6 -5.86 -14.13 -3.13
N ILE A 7 -4.87 -14.38 -2.26
CA ILE A 7 -4.55 -13.53 -1.12
C ILE A 7 -3.59 -12.44 -1.63
N PHE A 8 -3.91 -11.19 -1.35
CA PHE A 8 -3.16 -10.02 -1.83
C PHE A 8 -2.04 -9.64 -0.84
N THR A 9 -0.90 -9.20 -1.37
CA THR A 9 0.31 -8.88 -0.60
C THR A 9 0.54 -7.37 -0.55
N PHE A 10 0.93 -6.87 0.63
CA PHE A 10 1.64 -5.60 0.77
C PHE A 10 3.05 -5.92 1.27
N THR A 11 4.06 -5.63 0.45
CA THR A 11 5.44 -5.55 0.93
C THR A 11 5.75 -4.09 1.14
N ILE A 12 5.64 -3.62 2.39
CA ILE A 12 6.23 -2.32 2.75
C ILE A 12 7.72 -2.58 2.91
N ALA A 13 8.46 -2.52 1.81
CA ALA A 13 9.91 -2.40 1.88
C ALA A 13 10.20 -0.99 2.40
N GLY A 14 10.36 -0.88 3.72
CA GLY A 14 10.94 0.29 4.35
C GLY A 14 12.42 0.38 4.01
N SER A 15 12.75 0.70 2.76
CA SER A 15 14.05 1.26 2.44
C SER A 15 14.07 2.67 3.03
N LEU A 16 14.33 2.76 4.33
CA LEU A 16 14.89 3.96 4.96
C LEU A 16 16.28 4.17 4.38
N LEU A 17 16.36 4.58 3.11
CA LEU A 17 17.51 5.28 2.58
C LEU A 17 17.47 6.67 3.19
N LEU A 18 17.90 6.75 4.45
CA LEU A 18 18.35 7.99 5.04
C LEU A 18 19.56 8.44 4.20
N GLY A 19 19.29 9.31 3.23
CA GLY A 19 20.34 10.15 2.64
C GLY A 19 20.99 10.91 3.78
N GLY A 20 22.21 10.49 4.13
CA GLY A 20 22.94 11.01 5.28
C GLY A 20 23.19 12.51 5.13
N CYS A 21 22.56 13.31 5.99
CA CYS A 21 23.16 14.54 6.45
C CYS A 21 24.03 14.18 7.66
N GLN A 22 25.32 13.91 7.44
CA GLN A 22 26.30 13.99 8.53
C GLN A 22 26.40 15.47 8.95
N ALA A 23 25.63 15.86 9.95
CA ALA A 23 25.88 17.11 10.67
C ALA A 23 26.99 16.85 11.70
N ASN A 24 28.15 17.47 11.46
CA ASN A 24 29.31 17.42 12.33
C ASN A 24 28.99 18.17 13.66
N PRO A 25 29.27 17.64 14.87
CA PRO A 25 28.75 18.22 16.12
C PRO A 25 29.44 19.50 16.64
N GLU A 26 30.34 20.16 15.90
CA GLU A 26 31.17 21.25 16.46
C GLU A 26 30.87 22.68 15.99
N ASP A 27 29.89 22.93 15.13
CA ASP A 27 29.58 24.29 14.65
C ASP A 27 28.21 24.82 15.13
N PHE A 28 27.99 24.90 16.44
CA PHE A 28 26.94 25.77 17.00
C PHE A 28 27.38 26.43 18.32
N ALA A 29 28.40 27.29 18.25
CA ALA A 29 28.59 28.33 19.26
C ALA A 29 27.69 29.52 18.93
N VAL A 30 26.49 29.57 19.51
CA VAL A 30 25.57 30.71 19.39
C VAL A 30 26.07 31.85 20.27
N GLN A 31 26.48 32.97 19.67
CA GLN A 31 26.57 34.26 20.36
C GLN A 31 25.17 34.89 20.52
N PRO A 32 24.85 35.53 21.66
CA PRO A 32 23.53 36.11 21.89
C PRO A 32 23.41 37.49 21.24
N THR A 33 22.52 37.62 20.24
CA THR A 33 22.10 38.92 19.71
C THR A 33 20.69 39.28 20.20
N ALA A 34 20.57 40.52 20.65
CA ALA A 34 19.46 41.08 21.39
C ALA A 34 18.15 41.23 20.58
N LEU A 35 17.02 40.95 21.23
CA LEU A 35 15.66 41.24 20.77
C LEU A 35 15.41 42.76 20.67
N PRO A 36 14.83 43.28 19.58
CA PRO A 36 14.32 44.64 19.54
C PRO A 36 12.95 44.75 20.23
N LYS A 37 12.76 45.89 20.90
CA LYS A 37 11.65 46.28 21.79
C LYS A 37 10.31 46.45 21.06
N SER A 38 9.22 46.08 21.74
CA SER A 38 7.83 46.44 21.41
C SER A 38 7.60 47.97 21.44
N PRO A 39 6.65 48.49 20.64
CA PRO A 39 5.94 49.72 20.95
C PRO A 39 4.59 49.44 21.62
N GLU A 40 4.31 50.25 22.62
CA GLU A 40 3.13 50.23 23.48
C GLU A 40 2.06 51.22 22.97
N THR A 41 0.81 50.90 23.29
CA THR A 41 -0.41 51.74 23.43
C THR A 41 -0.99 52.53 22.25
N ALA A 42 -2.22 52.14 21.86
CA ALA A 42 -3.29 53.07 21.49
C ALA A 42 -4.67 52.56 21.96
N GLN A 43 -5.23 53.35 22.88
CA GLN A 43 -6.58 53.51 23.45
C GLN A 43 -7.77 52.64 22.98
N GLN A 44 -8.46 52.11 24.00
CA GLN A 44 -9.84 51.63 24.01
C GLN A 44 -10.84 52.69 23.54
N SER A 45 -11.76 52.29 22.66
CA SER A 45 -13.10 52.85 22.57
C SER A 45 -14.13 51.75 22.83
N THR A 46 -14.98 51.98 23.83
CA THR A 46 -16.03 51.09 24.30
C THR A 46 -17.28 51.27 23.44
N ASN A 47 -17.70 50.22 22.73
CA ASN A 47 -19.07 50.12 22.23
C ASN A 47 -19.77 48.94 22.91
N THR A 48 -20.69 49.29 23.79
CA THR A 48 -21.59 48.41 24.52
C THR A 48 -22.73 48.00 23.60
N SER A 49 -22.79 46.72 23.23
CA SER A 49 -24.01 46.12 22.65
C SER A 49 -24.48 45.00 23.56
N THR A 50 -25.60 45.27 24.22
CA THR A 50 -26.38 44.37 25.07
C THR A 50 -26.84 43.14 24.28
N ILE A 51 -26.44 41.94 24.71
CA ILE A 51 -27.04 40.68 24.27
C ILE A 51 -28.04 40.24 25.34
N THR A 52 -29.31 40.27 24.98
CA THR A 52 -30.44 39.71 25.73
C THR A 52 -30.38 38.17 25.72
N PRO A 53 -30.69 37.48 26.83
CA PRO A 53 -30.75 36.02 26.84
C PRO A 53 -32.03 35.51 26.15
N VAL A 54 -31.89 34.56 25.23
CA VAL A 54 -33.00 33.84 24.60
C VAL A 54 -33.48 32.73 25.56
N PRO A 55 -34.79 32.59 25.82
CA PRO A 55 -35.30 31.55 26.72
C PRO A 55 -35.27 30.16 26.08
N ALA A 56 -35.00 29.15 26.91
CA ALA A 56 -35.03 27.74 26.55
C ALA A 56 -36.43 27.31 26.07
N GLN A 57 -36.49 26.63 24.91
CA GLN A 57 -37.71 25.97 24.43
C GLN A 57 -37.68 24.49 24.79
N THR A 58 -38.75 24.05 25.47
CA THR A 58 -39.12 22.65 25.71
C THR A 58 -39.52 21.95 24.41
N PRO A 59 -39.21 20.66 24.20
CA PRO A 59 -39.66 19.93 23.03
C PRO A 59 -41.13 19.51 23.15
N GLN A 60 -41.93 19.81 22.11
CA GLN A 60 -43.31 19.33 21.92
C GLN A 60 -43.32 18.28 20.79
N PRO A 61 -44.14 17.21 20.87
CA PRO A 61 -43.99 16.03 20.01
C PRO A 61 -44.59 16.24 18.62
N SER A 62 -43.87 15.79 17.58
CA SER A 62 -44.32 15.80 16.19
C SER A 62 -44.93 14.46 15.79
N ALA A 63 -45.98 14.57 14.97
CA ALA A 63 -46.92 13.57 14.56
C ALA A 63 -46.34 12.39 13.75
N ALA A 64 -47.03 11.26 13.88
CA ALA A 64 -46.77 9.98 13.22
C ALA A 64 -46.76 10.09 11.68
N ALA A 65 -45.73 9.52 11.07
CA ALA A 65 -45.69 9.21 9.65
C ALA A 65 -46.12 7.75 9.41
N THR A 66 -47.05 7.57 8.50
CA THR A 66 -47.60 6.31 7.98
C THR A 66 -46.51 5.49 7.27
N PRO A 67 -46.47 4.14 7.43
CA PRO A 67 -45.46 3.31 6.78
C PRO A 67 -45.77 3.07 5.28
N GLU A 68 -44.75 3.23 4.45
CA GLU A 68 -44.70 2.85 3.04
C GLU A 68 -44.46 1.32 2.92
N PRO A 69 -45.05 0.61 1.93
CA PRO A 69 -45.17 -0.84 1.99
C PRO A 69 -43.87 -1.59 1.64
N ALA A 70 -43.67 -2.71 2.35
CA ALA A 70 -42.61 -3.67 2.14
C ALA A 70 -42.74 -4.38 0.78
N ILE A 71 -41.70 -4.32 -0.04
CA ILE A 71 -41.55 -5.17 -1.23
C ILE A 71 -40.93 -6.50 -0.78
N THR A 72 -41.78 -7.52 -0.63
CA THR A 72 -41.38 -8.91 -0.42
C THR A 72 -41.00 -9.51 -1.78
N LYS A 73 -39.71 -9.75 -2.06
CA LYS A 73 -39.31 -10.63 -3.16
C LYS A 73 -39.43 -12.07 -2.70
N SER A 74 -40.56 -12.68 -3.03
CA SER A 74 -40.81 -14.12 -2.95
C SER A 74 -39.90 -14.88 -3.92
N ILE A 75 -39.09 -15.79 -3.38
CA ILE A 75 -38.35 -16.81 -4.14
C ILE A 75 -39.35 -17.93 -4.42
N THR A 76 -39.80 -18.03 -5.67
CA THR A 76 -40.60 -19.16 -6.14
C THR A 76 -39.65 -20.16 -6.78
N THR A 77 -39.52 -21.35 -6.17
CA THR A 77 -38.82 -22.49 -6.74
C THR A 77 -39.68 -23.07 -7.86
N GLU A 78 -39.33 -22.78 -9.11
CA GLU A 78 -39.99 -23.40 -10.27
C GLU A 78 -39.22 -24.67 -10.67
N ALA A 79 -39.90 -25.81 -10.55
CA ALA A 79 -39.39 -27.13 -10.89
C ALA A 79 -39.33 -27.30 -12.41
N LEU A 80 -38.22 -27.88 -12.89
CA LEU A 80 -37.98 -28.27 -14.28
C LEU A 80 -39.12 -29.19 -14.80
N PRO A 81 -39.63 -28.99 -16.03
CA PRO A 81 -40.56 -29.93 -16.62
C PRO A 81 -39.84 -31.21 -17.07
N LEU A 82 -40.36 -32.34 -16.61
CA LEU A 82 -40.02 -33.69 -17.04
C LEU A 82 -40.52 -33.90 -18.48
N VAL A 83 -39.62 -33.92 -19.46
CA VAL A 83 -39.96 -34.29 -20.84
C VAL A 83 -39.79 -35.80 -21.02
N THR A 84 -40.90 -36.53 -20.95
CA THR A 84 -41.03 -37.91 -21.42
C THR A 84 -40.98 -37.95 -22.94
N VAL A 85 -39.93 -38.55 -23.50
CA VAL A 85 -39.84 -38.86 -24.95
C VAL A 85 -40.29 -40.30 -25.16
N VAL A 86 -41.37 -40.46 -25.93
CA VAL A 86 -41.93 -41.72 -26.44
C VAL A 86 -41.16 -42.12 -27.71
N PRO A 87 -40.81 -43.40 -27.94
CA PRO A 87 -40.09 -43.79 -29.15
C PRO A 87 -41.06 -43.94 -30.33
N SER A 88 -40.73 -43.35 -31.47
CA SER A 88 -41.37 -43.66 -32.75
C SER A 88 -40.32 -43.75 -33.85
N SER A 89 -40.30 -44.89 -34.53
CA SER A 89 -39.41 -45.31 -35.59
C SER A 89 -40.03 -45.05 -36.97
N THR A 90 -39.32 -44.39 -37.89
CA THR A 90 -39.25 -44.73 -39.35
C THR A 90 -38.26 -43.80 -40.08
N PRO A 91 -37.71 -44.17 -41.26
CA PRO A 91 -36.31 -43.94 -41.59
C PRO A 91 -36.05 -43.03 -42.80
N GLY A 92 -34.83 -42.50 -42.84
CA GLY A 92 -34.05 -42.36 -44.08
C GLY A 92 -34.05 -40.98 -44.75
N THR A 93 -32.91 -40.29 -44.68
CA THR A 93 -32.18 -39.84 -45.87
C THR A 93 -30.74 -39.47 -45.49
N ALA A 94 -29.79 -40.02 -46.23
CA ALA A 94 -28.36 -39.86 -46.03
C ALA A 94 -27.89 -38.48 -46.49
N VAL A 95 -27.09 -37.80 -45.66
CA VAL A 95 -26.27 -36.64 -46.06
C VAL A 95 -24.83 -36.94 -45.70
N THR A 96 -23.97 -36.91 -46.71
CA THR A 96 -22.53 -37.15 -46.71
C THR A 96 -21.77 -36.17 -45.80
N PRO A 97 -20.79 -36.60 -44.99
CA PRO A 97 -19.98 -35.68 -44.21
C PRO A 97 -18.87 -35.03 -45.07
N ALA A 98 -18.70 -33.71 -44.91
CA ALA A 98 -17.56 -32.95 -45.42
C ALA A 98 -16.30 -33.24 -44.56
N PRO A 99 -15.08 -33.12 -45.14
CA PRO A 99 -13.86 -33.60 -44.48
C PRO A 99 -13.40 -32.70 -43.33
N ALA A 100 -12.82 -33.33 -42.32
CA ALA A 100 -12.24 -32.71 -41.14
C ALA A 100 -11.06 -31.79 -41.49
N SER A 101 -11.10 -30.55 -41.01
CA SER A 101 -9.94 -29.65 -41.00
C SER A 101 -9.02 -30.00 -39.83
N SER A 102 -7.76 -30.29 -40.12
CA SER A 102 -6.69 -30.49 -39.14
C SER A 102 -6.48 -29.26 -38.25
N PRO A 103 -5.99 -29.39 -37.01
CA PRO A 103 -5.71 -28.26 -36.15
C PRO A 103 -4.49 -27.50 -36.67
N VAL A 104 -4.61 -26.18 -36.79
CA VAL A 104 -3.47 -25.28 -36.96
C VAL A 104 -2.74 -25.22 -35.62
N GLU A 105 -1.50 -25.72 -35.58
CA GLU A 105 -0.60 -25.50 -34.45
C GLU A 105 -0.41 -23.98 -34.26
N GLN A 106 -0.84 -23.48 -33.11
CA GLN A 106 -0.52 -22.13 -32.67
C GLN A 106 0.97 -22.13 -32.32
N ILE A 107 1.78 -21.59 -33.23
CA ILE A 107 3.19 -21.30 -32.98
C ILE A 107 3.22 -20.22 -31.90
N LEU A 108 3.47 -20.61 -30.65
CA LEU A 108 3.94 -19.72 -29.60
C LEU A 108 5.31 -19.20 -30.05
N SER A 109 5.31 -18.03 -30.67
CA SER A 109 6.54 -17.30 -30.97
C SER A 109 7.07 -16.68 -29.68
N MET A 110 8.03 -17.33 -29.01
CA MET A 110 9.10 -16.59 -28.33
C MET A 110 9.95 -15.95 -29.41
N PRO A 111 10.31 -14.64 -29.35
CA PRO A 111 11.61 -14.23 -28.73
C PRO A 111 11.68 -12.71 -28.35
N PRO A 112 12.82 -12.06 -27.96
CA PRO A 112 14.21 -12.55 -27.81
C PRO A 112 15.00 -12.12 -26.53
N GLN A 113 16.08 -12.86 -26.30
CA GLN A 113 17.35 -12.52 -25.62
C GLN A 113 17.31 -12.01 -24.16
N GLN A 114 17.85 -12.87 -23.28
CA GLN A 114 18.44 -12.53 -21.99
C GLN A 114 19.37 -11.31 -22.11
N SER A 115 18.81 -10.11 -21.87
CA SER A 115 19.61 -9.04 -21.33
C SER A 115 19.90 -9.44 -19.90
N GLN A 116 21.16 -9.82 -19.61
CA GLN A 116 21.59 -9.89 -18.21
C GLN A 116 21.50 -8.47 -17.67
N THR A 117 20.38 -8.17 -17.03
CA THR A 117 20.18 -6.92 -16.31
C THR A 117 20.99 -6.96 -15.03
N GLY A 118 21.37 -5.78 -14.52
CA GLY A 118 21.99 -5.66 -13.20
C GLY A 118 21.13 -6.30 -12.11
N PRO A 119 21.71 -6.52 -10.91
CA PRO A 119 20.99 -7.14 -9.78
C PRO A 119 19.68 -6.41 -9.50
N ILE A 120 18.63 -7.16 -9.16
CA ILE A 120 17.34 -6.57 -8.78
C ILE A 120 17.53 -5.77 -7.50
N ALA A 121 17.23 -4.47 -7.55
CA ALA A 121 17.33 -3.59 -6.39
C ALA A 121 16.19 -3.84 -5.40
N TYR A 122 14.99 -4.08 -5.91
CA TYR A 122 13.83 -4.49 -5.12
C TYR A 122 12.73 -5.09 -6.00
N ILE A 123 11.96 -6.02 -5.44
CA ILE A 123 10.72 -6.56 -5.97
C ILE A 123 9.57 -5.65 -5.55
N THR A 124 8.77 -5.21 -6.52
CA THR A 124 7.63 -4.30 -6.29
C THR A 124 6.30 -5.05 -6.14
N GLY A 125 6.23 -6.32 -6.55
CA GLY A 125 5.04 -7.16 -6.38
C GLY A 125 5.22 -8.51 -7.07
N MET A 126 4.70 -9.58 -6.49
CA MET A 126 4.79 -10.93 -7.05
C MET A 126 3.51 -11.71 -6.77
N GLY A 127 3.03 -12.46 -7.75
CA GLY A 127 1.85 -13.32 -7.68
C GLY A 127 2.13 -14.67 -8.33
N GLY A 128 2.35 -15.70 -7.51
CA GLY A 128 2.83 -16.99 -8.03
C GLY A 128 4.22 -16.82 -8.64
N ASN A 129 4.39 -17.23 -9.90
CA ASN A 129 5.67 -17.12 -10.60
C ASN A 129 5.86 -15.79 -11.33
N GLU A 130 4.80 -15.00 -11.48
CA GLU A 130 4.85 -13.73 -12.21
C GLU A 130 5.05 -12.57 -11.22
N GLY A 131 5.86 -11.58 -11.58
CA GLY A 131 6.10 -10.45 -10.70
C GLY A 131 6.93 -9.33 -11.32
N TYR A 132 6.92 -8.18 -10.68
CA TYR A 132 7.69 -7.02 -11.10
C TYR A 132 8.76 -6.68 -10.07
N GLY A 133 9.88 -6.16 -10.56
CA GLY A 133 11.00 -5.67 -9.78
C GLY A 133 11.58 -4.43 -10.42
N VAL A 134 12.61 -3.88 -9.81
CA VAL A 134 13.32 -2.71 -10.31
C VAL A 134 14.81 -3.00 -10.32
N SER A 135 15.46 -2.67 -11.43
CA SER A 135 16.92 -2.72 -11.59
C SER A 135 17.36 -1.46 -12.32
N GLU A 136 18.40 -0.79 -11.82
CA GLU A 136 18.98 0.42 -12.43
C GLU A 136 17.94 1.52 -12.79
N GLY A 137 16.87 1.64 -11.99
CA GLY A 137 15.81 2.62 -12.24
C GLY A 137 14.86 2.24 -13.39
N LYS A 138 14.84 0.97 -13.79
CA LYS A 138 13.94 0.41 -14.81
C LYS A 138 13.03 -0.65 -14.21
N LEU A 139 11.82 -0.76 -14.75
CA LEU A 139 10.86 -1.78 -14.38
C LEU A 139 11.27 -3.11 -15.02
N MET A 140 11.28 -4.15 -14.21
CA MET A 140 11.69 -5.50 -14.58
C MET A 140 10.51 -6.44 -14.37
N HIS A 141 10.38 -7.47 -15.19
CA HIS A 141 9.34 -8.48 -15.11
C HIS A 141 9.94 -9.88 -15.09
N THR A 142 9.38 -10.75 -14.25
CA THR A 142 9.69 -12.18 -14.18
C THR A 142 8.44 -13.02 -14.38
N TRP A 143 8.59 -14.19 -14.98
CA TRP A 143 7.55 -15.23 -15.09
C TRP A 143 7.96 -16.56 -14.42
N ASP A 144 9.11 -16.58 -13.74
CA ASP A 144 9.75 -17.78 -13.20
C ASP A 144 10.19 -17.59 -11.74
N SER A 145 9.38 -16.87 -10.95
CA SER A 145 9.66 -16.57 -9.53
C SER A 145 10.99 -15.84 -9.32
N GLY A 146 11.37 -14.96 -10.24
CA GLY A 146 12.55 -14.12 -10.12
C GLY A 146 13.88 -14.82 -10.44
N LYS A 147 13.85 -15.98 -11.11
CA LYS A 147 15.05 -16.64 -11.64
C LYS A 147 15.62 -15.88 -12.83
N SER A 148 14.76 -15.36 -13.69
CA SER A 148 15.12 -14.44 -14.76
C SER A 148 14.23 -13.20 -14.73
N TRP A 149 14.81 -12.10 -15.18
CA TRP A 149 14.19 -10.80 -15.23
C TRP A 149 14.43 -10.19 -16.61
N GLU A 150 13.37 -9.65 -17.18
CA GLU A 150 13.40 -8.96 -18.47
C GLU A 150 12.92 -7.53 -18.29
N LEU A 151 13.47 -6.60 -19.09
CA LEU A 151 13.04 -5.21 -19.08
C LEU A 151 11.56 -5.13 -19.48
N GLU A 152 10.76 -4.44 -18.67
CA GLU A 152 9.35 -4.19 -18.94
C GLU A 152 9.16 -2.73 -19.35
N GLU A 153 8.62 -2.51 -20.55
CA GLU A 153 8.41 -1.20 -21.15
C GLU A 153 6.91 -0.92 -21.33
N PRO A 154 6.27 -0.20 -20.39
CA PRO A 154 4.87 0.16 -20.53
C PRO A 154 4.59 1.03 -21.76
N ASP A 155 3.47 0.77 -22.43
CA ASP A 155 3.03 1.55 -23.58
C ASP A 155 2.93 3.04 -23.24
N GLY A 156 3.56 3.90 -24.05
CA GLY A 156 3.54 5.36 -23.85
C GLY A 156 4.58 5.91 -22.88
N VAL A 157 5.48 5.07 -22.36
CA VAL A 157 6.67 5.48 -21.60
C VAL A 157 7.90 5.42 -22.52
N SER A 158 8.76 6.43 -22.46
CA SER A 158 10.03 6.48 -23.20
C SER A 158 11.17 5.85 -22.38
N GLU A 159 12.20 5.34 -23.06
CA GLU A 159 13.45 4.92 -22.42
C GLU A 159 14.14 6.05 -21.62
N GLU A 160 13.89 7.31 -21.94
CA GLU A 160 14.44 8.46 -21.20
C GLU A 160 13.64 8.81 -19.95
N ASP A 161 12.42 8.29 -19.80
CA ASP A 161 11.57 8.60 -18.66
C ASP A 161 12.11 7.93 -17.38
N GLN A 162 12.14 8.69 -16.29
CA GLN A 162 12.63 8.22 -15.01
C GLN A 162 11.53 7.48 -14.26
N LEU A 163 11.74 6.21 -13.92
CA LEU A 163 10.89 5.51 -12.95
C LEU A 163 11.04 6.17 -11.57
N LEU A 164 9.95 6.75 -11.07
CA LEU A 164 9.86 7.33 -9.73
C LEU A 164 9.56 6.26 -8.68
N LYS A 165 8.60 5.38 -8.99
CA LYS A 165 8.15 4.30 -8.12
C LYS A 165 7.37 3.26 -8.91
N ALA A 166 7.45 2.01 -8.48
CA ALA A 166 6.50 0.98 -8.82
C ALA A 166 5.92 0.40 -7.52
N GLU A 167 4.63 0.08 -7.52
CA GLU A 167 3.99 -0.62 -6.40
C GLU A 167 2.85 -1.50 -6.92
N PHE A 168 2.98 -2.81 -6.70
CA PHE A 168 2.05 -3.82 -7.20
C PHE A 168 1.64 -4.77 -6.07
N GLN A 169 0.34 -4.86 -5.81
CA GLN A 169 -0.21 -5.88 -4.90
C GLN A 169 -0.11 -7.28 -5.52
N ASN A 170 -0.23 -7.33 -6.84
CA ASN A 170 -0.04 -8.50 -7.70
C ASN A 170 0.26 -8.01 -9.13
N PRO A 171 0.66 -8.88 -10.05
CA PRO A 171 1.00 -8.50 -11.42
C PRO A 171 -0.12 -7.78 -12.22
N MET A 172 -1.37 -7.79 -11.73
CA MET A 172 -2.52 -7.14 -12.39
C MET A 172 -3.05 -5.91 -11.62
N THR A 173 -2.58 -5.67 -10.40
CA THR A 173 -3.11 -4.62 -9.51
C THR A 173 -1.97 -3.79 -8.94
N GLY A 174 -1.75 -2.61 -9.50
CA GLY A 174 -0.68 -1.72 -9.10
C GLY A 174 -0.44 -0.64 -10.12
N PHE A 175 0.55 0.21 -9.83
CA PHE A 175 0.94 1.31 -10.68
C PHE A 175 2.46 1.41 -10.76
N ALA A 176 2.96 1.80 -11.93
CA ALA A 176 4.29 2.36 -12.08
C ALA A 176 4.19 3.85 -12.45
N PHE A 177 5.05 4.66 -11.85
CA PHE A 177 5.06 6.12 -11.95
C PHE A 177 6.34 6.56 -12.63
N TYR A 178 6.22 7.30 -13.73
CA TYR A 178 7.36 7.80 -14.49
C TYR A 178 7.33 9.32 -14.55
N ARG A 179 8.50 9.95 -14.54
CA ARG A 179 8.64 11.37 -14.83
C ARG A 179 9.29 11.56 -16.18
N THR A 180 8.65 12.33 -17.04
CA THR A 180 9.20 12.69 -18.35
C THR A 180 10.27 13.77 -18.25
N ALA A 181 11.04 13.95 -19.32
CA ALA A 181 11.98 15.06 -19.44
C ALA A 181 11.32 16.45 -19.33
N SER A 182 10.02 16.56 -19.67
CA SER A 182 9.24 17.80 -19.50
C SER A 182 8.70 18.01 -18.09
N GLY A 183 8.94 17.08 -17.16
CA GLY A 183 8.44 17.12 -15.78
C GLY A 183 6.99 16.63 -15.63
N GLN A 184 6.39 16.02 -16.66
CA GLN A 184 5.08 15.39 -16.51
C GLN A 184 5.23 14.09 -15.72
N ILE A 185 4.32 13.80 -14.78
CA ILE A 185 4.21 12.47 -14.18
C ILE A 185 3.21 11.64 -14.98
N LEU A 186 3.66 10.46 -15.43
CA LEU A 186 2.87 9.42 -16.06
C LEU A 186 2.58 8.31 -15.04
N VAL A 187 1.38 7.75 -15.10
CA VAL A 187 0.95 6.59 -14.33
C VAL A 187 0.60 5.47 -15.29
N THR A 188 1.23 4.32 -15.12
CA THR A 188 1.00 3.13 -15.96
C THR A 188 0.36 2.03 -15.12
N HIS A 189 -0.55 1.27 -15.71
CA HIS A 189 -1.14 0.09 -15.09
C HIS A 189 -1.38 -1.03 -16.12
N PRO A 190 -1.30 -2.31 -15.73
CA PRO A 190 -1.63 -3.42 -16.60
C PRO A 190 -3.13 -3.40 -16.96
N THR A 191 -3.43 -3.74 -18.21
CA THR A 191 -4.80 -3.93 -18.68
C THR A 191 -5.12 -5.42 -18.78
N GLU A 192 -6.40 -5.76 -18.60
CA GLU A 192 -6.91 -7.12 -18.71
C GLU A 192 -8.14 -7.19 -19.62
N ASP A 193 -8.35 -8.35 -20.25
CA ASP A 193 -9.63 -8.66 -20.88
C ASP A 193 -10.69 -9.06 -19.83
N GLY A 194 -11.91 -9.34 -20.30
CA GLY A 194 -13.01 -9.77 -19.42
C GLY A 194 -12.78 -11.13 -18.73
N SER A 195 -11.70 -11.85 -19.06
CA SER A 195 -11.31 -13.11 -18.41
C SER A 195 -10.24 -12.92 -17.32
N GLY A 196 -9.72 -11.70 -17.15
CA GLY A 196 -8.61 -11.40 -16.24
C GLY A 196 -7.23 -11.69 -16.85
N THR A 197 -7.16 -11.92 -18.16
CA THR A 197 -5.89 -12.13 -18.86
C THR A 197 -5.31 -10.79 -19.25
N ARG A 198 -4.01 -10.58 -18.96
CA ARG A 198 -3.30 -9.35 -19.33
C ARG A 198 -3.36 -9.10 -20.84
N THR A 199 -3.74 -7.90 -21.25
CA THR A 199 -3.81 -7.49 -22.67
C THR A 199 -2.78 -6.42 -23.06
N GLY A 200 -2.17 -5.73 -22.09
CA GLY A 200 -1.14 -4.74 -22.33
C GLY A 200 -0.97 -3.78 -21.15
N TRP A 201 -0.67 -2.52 -21.46
CA TRP A 201 -0.60 -1.42 -20.51
C TRP A 201 -1.55 -0.29 -20.90
N GLU A 202 -1.93 0.52 -19.93
CA GLU A 202 -2.54 1.82 -20.16
C GLU A 202 -1.78 2.88 -19.35
N THR A 203 -1.40 3.97 -20.01
CA THR A 203 -0.59 5.06 -19.45
C THR A 203 -1.35 6.37 -19.52
N THR A 204 -1.44 7.06 -18.38
CA THR A 204 -2.19 8.30 -18.24
C THR A 204 -1.36 9.34 -17.48
N PRO A 205 -1.37 10.62 -17.87
CA PRO A 205 -0.68 11.65 -17.11
C PRO A 205 -1.47 11.99 -15.83
N LEU A 206 -0.76 12.24 -14.72
CA LEU A 206 -1.36 12.94 -13.59
C LEU A 206 -1.69 14.38 -14.00
N PRO A 207 -2.87 14.92 -13.62
CA PRO A 207 -3.22 16.30 -13.90
C PRO A 207 -2.49 17.25 -12.93
N ILE A 208 -1.16 17.30 -13.01
CA ILE A 208 -0.32 18.16 -12.18
C ILE A 208 -0.66 19.62 -12.41
N THR A 209 -0.65 20.41 -11.34
CA THR A 209 -1.06 21.82 -11.37
C THR A 209 0.06 22.75 -10.93
N GLU A 210 0.99 22.25 -10.12
CA GLU A 210 2.08 23.03 -9.56
C GLU A 210 3.44 22.63 -10.17
N ALA A 211 4.31 23.62 -10.39
CA ALA A 211 5.60 23.40 -11.05
C ALA A 211 6.54 22.47 -10.27
N TRP A 212 6.42 22.44 -8.93
CA TRP A 212 7.25 21.58 -8.09
C TRP A 212 6.93 20.09 -8.28
N GLU A 213 5.72 19.73 -8.72
CA GLU A 213 5.31 18.33 -8.90
C GLU A 213 6.09 17.65 -10.04
N GLY A 214 6.62 18.44 -10.97
CA GLY A 214 7.47 17.96 -12.06
C GLY A 214 8.96 18.03 -11.78
N SER A 215 9.38 18.34 -10.54
CA SER A 215 10.81 18.50 -10.23
C SER A 215 11.54 17.15 -10.23
N PRO A 216 12.88 17.14 -10.43
CA PRO A 216 13.66 15.90 -10.53
C PRO A 216 13.66 15.01 -9.29
N ASP A 217 13.28 15.58 -8.16
CA ASP A 217 13.46 15.06 -6.81
C ASP A 217 12.13 14.79 -6.09
N VAL A 218 11.01 14.80 -6.84
CA VAL A 218 9.72 14.38 -6.29
C VAL A 218 9.72 12.90 -5.94
N THR A 219 8.96 12.54 -4.91
CA THR A 219 8.70 11.16 -4.53
C THR A 219 7.21 10.87 -4.57
N VAL A 220 6.87 9.59 -4.78
CA VAL A 220 5.50 9.13 -4.89
C VAL A 220 5.21 8.10 -3.80
N GLN A 221 4.06 8.23 -3.15
CA GLN A 221 3.44 7.15 -2.38
C GLN A 221 2.10 6.80 -3.01
N SER A 222 1.74 5.53 -3.02
CA SER A 222 0.52 5.05 -3.65
C SER A 222 -0.23 4.07 -2.75
N ASN A 223 -1.54 4.05 -2.91
CA ASN A 223 -2.39 2.99 -2.41
C ASN A 223 -3.25 2.52 -3.58
N ALA A 224 -2.95 1.33 -4.11
CA ALA A 224 -3.72 0.70 -5.17
C ALA A 224 -4.83 -0.17 -4.55
N ASN A 225 -6.04 -0.04 -5.05
CA ASN A 225 -7.16 -0.91 -4.71
C ASN A 225 -7.83 -1.38 -6.00
N TYR A 226 -8.19 -2.67 -6.07
CA TYR A 226 -8.76 -3.24 -7.29
C TYR A 226 -10.20 -2.79 -7.54
N PHE A 227 -11.04 -2.81 -6.50
CA PHE A 227 -12.47 -2.48 -6.60
C PHE A 227 -12.83 -1.08 -6.11
N ASP A 228 -11.92 -0.47 -5.36
CA ASP A 228 -12.11 0.84 -4.74
C ASP A 228 -11.21 1.88 -5.38
N ALA A 229 -11.43 3.13 -5.01
CA ALA A 229 -10.56 4.20 -5.46
C ALA A 229 -9.11 3.97 -5.01
N SER A 230 -8.18 4.31 -5.90
CA SER A 230 -6.75 4.32 -5.62
C SER A 230 -6.28 5.76 -5.45
N TYR A 231 -5.25 5.94 -4.62
CA TYR A 231 -4.71 7.25 -4.25
C TYR A 231 -3.22 7.33 -4.51
N VAL A 232 -2.77 8.53 -4.89
CA VAL A 232 -1.36 8.84 -5.15
C VAL A 232 -1.02 10.14 -4.46
N LEU A 233 0.03 10.11 -3.65
CA LEU A 233 0.60 11.26 -2.97
C LEU A 233 1.94 11.60 -3.62
N VAL A 234 2.02 12.76 -4.26
CA VAL A 234 3.26 13.33 -4.79
C VAL A 234 3.83 14.28 -3.75
N THR A 235 5.13 14.19 -3.47
CA THR A 235 5.79 15.08 -2.52
C THR A 235 7.10 15.62 -3.08
N SER A 236 7.41 16.89 -2.79
CA SER A 236 8.70 17.49 -3.14
C SER A 236 9.82 16.95 -2.24
N SER A 237 11.08 17.22 -2.55
CA SER A 237 12.11 17.10 -1.51
C SER A 237 11.86 18.07 -0.37
N PRO A 238 12.32 17.73 0.85
CA PRO A 238 12.44 18.67 1.94
C PRO A 238 13.39 19.83 1.61
N ALA A 239 12.92 21.07 1.76
CA ALA A 239 13.76 22.26 1.64
C ALA A 239 13.32 23.32 2.66
N LEU A 240 14.26 23.85 3.45
CA LEU A 240 14.00 24.89 4.47
C LEU A 240 12.86 24.53 5.44
N GLY A 241 12.74 23.24 5.78
CA GLY A 241 11.69 22.73 6.67
C GLY A 241 10.30 22.60 6.04
N GLN A 242 10.18 22.79 4.72
CA GLN A 242 8.96 22.59 3.96
C GLN A 242 9.09 21.37 3.03
N MET A 243 7.97 20.67 2.83
CA MET A 243 7.83 19.59 1.87
C MET A 243 6.42 19.67 1.31
N TYR A 244 6.28 20.02 0.03
CA TYR A 244 5.00 20.14 -0.63
C TYR A 244 4.37 18.77 -0.86
N LYS A 245 3.04 18.71 -0.80
CA LYS A 245 2.28 17.44 -0.82
C LYS A 245 0.99 17.62 -1.62
N MET A 246 0.87 16.87 -2.71
CA MET A 246 -0.33 16.87 -3.55
C MET A 246 -0.95 15.48 -3.61
N LEU A 247 -2.25 15.39 -3.33
CA LEU A 247 -2.99 14.13 -3.34
C LEU A 247 -3.87 14.03 -4.59
N TYR A 248 -3.80 12.88 -5.25
CA TYR A 248 -4.57 12.49 -6.41
C TYR A 248 -5.37 11.22 -6.15
N LYS A 249 -6.44 11.05 -6.93
CA LYS A 249 -7.35 9.91 -6.85
C LYS A 249 -7.78 9.47 -8.24
N THR A 250 -7.89 8.16 -8.41
CA THR A 250 -8.62 7.51 -9.52
C THR A 250 -9.78 6.69 -8.96
N SER A 251 -10.84 6.50 -9.75
CA SER A 251 -11.95 5.59 -9.43
C SER A 251 -12.28 4.67 -10.61
N ASP A 252 -11.41 4.64 -11.61
CA ASP A 252 -11.53 3.85 -12.84
C ASP A 252 -10.24 3.06 -13.12
N ARG A 253 -9.53 2.66 -12.06
CA ARG A 253 -8.31 1.84 -12.08
C ARG A 253 -7.11 2.50 -12.78
N GLY A 254 -7.06 3.84 -12.78
CA GLY A 254 -5.93 4.61 -13.33
C GLY A 254 -6.13 5.11 -14.75
N LYS A 255 -7.32 4.91 -15.34
CA LYS A 255 -7.69 5.44 -16.66
C LYS A 255 -7.88 6.95 -16.65
N SER A 256 -8.30 7.49 -15.51
CA SER A 256 -8.29 8.93 -15.26
C SER A 256 -7.96 9.24 -13.80
N TRP A 257 -7.30 10.37 -13.62
CA TRP A 257 -6.88 10.88 -12.32
C TRP A 257 -7.48 12.27 -12.09
N SER A 258 -7.79 12.55 -10.83
CA SER A 258 -8.29 13.85 -10.39
C SER A 258 -7.52 14.29 -9.15
N GLN A 259 -7.26 15.59 -9.04
CA GLN A 259 -6.66 16.18 -7.85
C GLN A 259 -7.67 16.16 -6.71
N VAL A 260 -7.26 15.65 -5.55
CA VAL A 260 -8.01 15.77 -4.29
C VAL A 260 -7.71 17.11 -3.64
N GLY A 261 -6.44 17.50 -3.61
CA GLY A 261 -6.00 18.83 -3.19
C GLY A 261 -4.58 18.86 -2.61
N ASP A 262 -4.09 20.08 -2.41
CA ASP A 262 -2.86 20.35 -1.67
C ASP A 262 -3.10 20.03 -0.19
N ILE A 263 -2.22 19.19 0.38
CA ILE A 263 -2.27 18.76 1.78
C ILE A 263 -0.99 19.14 2.54
N THR A 264 -0.17 20.03 1.99
CA THR A 264 1.10 20.50 2.55
C THR A 264 0.93 20.98 3.99
N ASP A 265 -0.06 21.86 4.23
CA ASP A 265 -0.34 22.43 5.55
C ASP A 265 -1.18 21.51 6.46
N LYS A 266 -1.64 20.36 5.93
CA LYS A 266 -2.48 19.40 6.66
C LYS A 266 -1.67 18.25 7.25
N ILE A 267 -0.53 17.94 6.64
CA ILE A 267 0.36 16.85 7.02
C ILE A 267 1.72 17.42 7.40
N ASN A 268 1.99 17.42 8.70
CA ASN A 268 3.31 17.76 9.24
C ASN A 268 4.26 16.56 9.12
N GLY A 269 5.56 16.84 8.98
CA GLY A 269 6.58 15.81 8.82
C GLY A 269 6.72 15.28 7.39
N TYR A 270 7.46 14.18 7.26
CA TYR A 270 7.81 13.57 5.97
C TYR A 270 7.01 12.29 5.76
N PRO A 271 6.07 12.22 4.79
CA PRO A 271 5.25 11.04 4.60
C PRO A 271 6.06 9.76 4.35
N THR A 272 5.76 8.72 5.11
CA THR A 272 6.39 7.39 5.03
C THR A 272 5.47 6.35 4.41
N GLY A 273 4.17 6.64 4.28
CA GLY A 273 3.22 5.72 3.66
C GLY A 273 1.81 6.30 3.50
N LEU A 274 1.04 5.66 2.63
CA LEU A 274 -0.33 6.01 2.30
C LEU A 274 -1.18 4.73 2.30
N SER A 275 -2.29 4.71 3.02
CA SER A 275 -3.25 3.60 2.92
C SER A 275 -4.69 4.10 2.97
N PHE A 276 -5.58 3.44 2.24
CA PHE A 276 -7.02 3.63 2.33
C PHE A 276 -7.67 2.27 2.55
N ARG A 277 -8.55 2.17 3.56
CA ARG A 277 -9.32 0.94 3.82
C ARG A 277 -10.57 0.87 2.96
N VAL A 278 -11.13 2.04 2.66
CA VAL A 278 -12.31 2.28 1.82
C VAL A 278 -12.13 3.65 1.15
N PRO A 279 -12.89 3.99 0.09
CA PRO A 279 -12.63 5.20 -0.69
C PRO A 279 -12.68 6.52 0.10
N GLN A 280 -13.25 6.58 1.30
CA GLN A 280 -13.33 7.82 2.10
C GLN A 280 -12.39 7.83 3.31
N GLU A 281 -11.89 6.68 3.74
CA GLU A 281 -11.13 6.56 4.98
C GLU A 281 -9.73 6.03 4.71
N GLY A 282 -8.74 6.81 5.13
CA GLY A 282 -7.35 6.53 4.86
C GLY A 282 -6.42 7.19 5.86
N TRP A 283 -5.16 6.80 5.77
CA TRP A 283 -4.08 7.19 6.64
C TRP A 283 -2.87 7.64 5.83
N ILE A 284 -2.21 8.67 6.34
CA ILE A 284 -0.85 9.03 5.97
C ILE A 284 -0.01 8.84 7.21
N THR A 285 1.03 8.04 7.09
CA THR A 285 2.09 7.95 8.10
C THR A 285 3.20 8.90 7.71
N ALA A 286 3.90 9.43 8.71
CA ALA A 286 5.05 10.30 8.48
C ALA A 286 6.16 10.02 9.49
N THR A 287 7.32 10.61 9.24
CA THR A 287 8.38 10.79 10.23
C THR A 287 8.22 12.18 10.85
N TYR A 288 8.17 12.23 12.19
CA TYR A 288 8.16 13.48 12.95
C TYR A 288 8.93 13.29 14.27
N HIS A 289 9.80 14.25 14.60
CA HIS A 289 10.73 14.16 15.74
C HIS A 289 10.29 15.00 16.95
N GLY A 290 8.98 15.21 17.12
CA GLY A 290 8.45 15.92 18.30
C GLY A 290 8.13 14.96 19.45
N PRO A 291 8.18 15.44 20.72
CA PRO A 291 7.81 14.63 21.87
C PRO A 291 6.32 14.25 21.81
N ASP A 292 6.01 13.04 22.29
CA ASP A 292 4.65 12.54 22.56
C ASP A 292 3.67 12.46 21.37
N THR A 293 4.16 12.55 20.14
CA THR A 293 3.30 12.54 18.95
C THR A 293 3.54 11.34 18.05
N PHE A 294 2.44 10.64 17.74
CA PHE A 294 2.36 9.63 16.70
C PHE A 294 2.10 10.32 15.34
N PRO A 295 2.99 10.22 14.35
CA PRO A 295 2.78 10.82 13.03
C PRO A 295 1.81 10.02 12.15
N LEU A 296 0.60 9.77 12.67
CA LEU A 296 -0.48 9.05 12.00
C LEU A 296 -1.64 10.01 11.73
N PHE A 297 -1.79 10.42 10.48
CA PHE A 297 -2.86 11.32 10.05
C PHE A 297 -3.99 10.51 9.44
N ARG A 298 -5.24 10.83 9.78
CA ARG A 298 -6.42 10.16 9.26
C ARG A 298 -7.33 11.11 8.50
N THR A 299 -7.90 10.61 7.40
CA THR A 299 -9.01 11.22 6.68
C THR A 299 -10.28 10.38 6.87
N LYS A 300 -11.45 11.05 6.87
CA LYS A 300 -12.78 10.41 6.77
C LYS A 300 -13.60 10.89 5.56
N ASP A 301 -13.01 11.73 4.70
CA ASP A 301 -13.70 12.37 3.56
C ASP A 301 -12.94 12.25 2.22
N GLY A 302 -12.14 11.19 2.07
CA GLY A 302 -11.41 10.88 0.84
C GLY A 302 -10.17 11.76 0.63
N GLY A 303 -9.57 12.26 1.71
CA GLY A 303 -8.32 13.00 1.72
C GLY A 303 -8.49 14.52 1.63
N LYS A 304 -9.72 15.04 1.75
CA LYS A 304 -9.98 16.48 1.72
C LYS A 304 -9.56 17.14 3.02
N THR A 305 -9.83 16.48 4.15
CA THR A 305 -9.39 16.90 5.48
C THR A 305 -8.60 15.78 6.17
N TRP A 306 -7.63 16.19 6.99
CA TRP A 306 -6.75 15.29 7.71
C TRP A 306 -6.65 15.73 9.17
N SER A 307 -6.67 14.76 10.07
CA SER A 307 -6.54 14.99 11.51
C SER A 307 -5.42 14.10 12.05
N LEU A 308 -4.55 14.66 12.89
CA LEU A 308 -3.59 13.86 13.64
C LEU A 308 -4.35 12.94 14.60
N GLN A 309 -4.10 11.64 14.51
CA GLN A 309 -4.72 10.66 15.39
C GLN A 309 -3.86 10.49 16.64
N HIS A 310 -4.48 10.68 17.81
CA HIS A 310 -3.82 10.38 19.07
C HIS A 310 -3.79 8.86 19.28
N VAL A 311 -2.59 8.32 19.49
CA VAL A 311 -2.36 6.92 19.81
C VAL A 311 -1.45 6.87 21.05
N GLU A 312 -1.77 5.97 21.97
CA GLU A 312 -1.01 5.83 23.21
C GLU A 312 0.41 5.30 22.93
N ILE A 313 1.42 6.03 23.43
CA ILE A 313 2.81 5.59 23.38
C ILE A 313 3.10 4.79 24.67
N PRO A 314 3.60 3.55 24.58
CA PRO A 314 4.00 2.77 25.75
C PRO A 314 4.99 3.53 26.62
N ASP A 315 4.84 3.44 27.94
CA ASP A 315 5.62 4.21 28.92
C ASP A 315 7.14 4.07 28.70
N GLU A 316 7.60 2.89 28.30
CA GLU A 316 9.01 2.61 28.03
C GLU A 316 9.59 3.41 26.84
N PHE A 317 8.74 3.97 25.97
CA PHE A 317 9.11 4.73 24.77
C PHE A 317 8.70 6.20 24.79
N LYS A 318 8.04 6.67 25.86
CA LYS A 318 7.79 8.11 26.07
C LYS A 318 9.08 8.91 25.98
N ASP A 319 9.03 10.12 25.42
CA ASP A 319 10.19 10.97 25.10
C ASP A 319 11.19 10.38 24.08
N GLY A 320 10.88 9.21 23.51
CA GLY A 320 11.65 8.60 22.42
C GLY A 320 11.21 9.12 21.06
N TYR A 321 11.77 8.50 20.03
CA TYR A 321 11.38 8.72 18.65
C TYR A 321 10.56 7.54 18.12
N ALA A 322 9.61 7.81 17.21
CA ALA A 322 8.80 6.80 16.56
C ALA A 322 8.73 6.97 15.03
N ASN A 323 8.92 5.87 14.30
CA ASN A 323 8.51 5.74 12.90
C ASN A 323 7.25 4.89 12.82
N THR A 324 6.36 5.20 11.87
CA THR A 324 5.17 4.37 11.64
C THR A 324 5.09 3.89 10.20
N LEU A 325 4.63 2.66 10.04
CA LEU A 325 4.25 2.08 8.76
C LEU A 325 2.75 2.26 8.55
N PRO A 326 2.28 2.44 7.29
CA PRO A 326 0.88 2.64 7.01
C PRO A 326 0.01 1.47 7.50
N PRO A 327 -1.18 1.74 8.07
CA PRO A 327 -2.07 0.69 8.50
C PRO A 327 -2.52 -0.23 7.36
N VAL A 328 -2.63 -1.52 7.66
CA VAL A 328 -3.28 -2.54 6.84
C VAL A 328 -4.59 -2.96 7.49
N PHE A 329 -5.59 -3.29 6.68
CA PHE A 329 -6.90 -3.74 7.16
C PHE A 329 -7.20 -5.13 6.65
N ASP A 330 -7.85 -5.92 7.49
CA ASP A 330 -8.28 -7.27 7.19
C ASP A 330 -9.30 -7.26 6.05
N ILE A 331 -9.00 -7.97 4.97
CA ILE A 331 -9.86 -8.06 3.79
C ILE A 331 -11.17 -8.81 4.08
N GLU A 332 -11.20 -9.69 5.08
CA GLU A 332 -12.42 -10.40 5.51
C GLU A 332 -13.25 -9.59 6.51
N ASN A 333 -12.61 -8.69 7.26
CA ASN A 333 -13.25 -7.81 8.23
C ASN A 333 -12.55 -6.44 8.30
N ASN A 334 -12.95 -5.51 7.45
CA ASN A 334 -12.32 -4.18 7.35
C ASN A 334 -12.51 -3.25 8.57
N ASN A 335 -13.10 -3.74 9.67
CA ASN A 335 -13.08 -3.08 10.99
C ASN A 335 -11.82 -3.42 11.79
N HIS A 336 -11.17 -4.53 11.45
CA HIS A 336 -9.93 -4.97 12.05
C HIS A 336 -8.76 -4.44 11.24
N GLY A 337 -7.86 -3.72 11.89
CA GLY A 337 -6.66 -3.18 11.24
C GLY A 337 -5.44 -3.30 12.14
N LEU A 338 -4.27 -3.30 11.51
CA LEU A 338 -2.98 -3.31 12.18
C LEU A 338 -2.09 -2.22 11.61
N PHE A 339 -1.23 -1.65 12.46
CA PHE A 339 -0.06 -0.93 11.99
C PHE A 339 1.14 -1.19 12.91
N ILE A 340 2.33 -0.84 12.43
CA ILE A 340 3.58 -1.01 13.19
C ILE A 340 4.18 0.36 13.50
N ALA A 341 4.63 0.53 14.73
CA ALA A 341 5.51 1.61 15.13
C ALA A 341 6.88 1.06 15.51
N GLU A 342 7.95 1.58 14.90
CA GLU A 342 9.31 1.42 15.41
C GLU A 342 9.56 2.53 16.44
N PHE A 343 9.90 2.14 17.66
CA PHE A 343 10.31 3.08 18.71
C PHE A 343 11.80 2.97 18.98
N VAL A 344 12.43 4.12 19.23
CA VAL A 344 13.84 4.23 19.64
C VAL A 344 13.94 5.17 20.83
N LYS A 345 14.49 4.68 21.95
CA LYS A 345 14.82 5.47 23.14
C LYS A 345 16.15 5.01 23.75
N GLY A 346 17.19 5.83 23.61
CA GLY A 346 18.55 5.41 23.95
C GLY A 346 18.96 4.20 23.13
N GLU A 347 19.40 3.12 23.79
CA GLU A 347 19.72 1.84 23.15
C GLU A 347 18.50 0.93 22.94
N ASN A 348 17.33 1.30 23.49
CA ASN A 348 16.12 0.49 23.36
C ASN A 348 15.43 0.78 22.03
N ARG A 349 15.52 -0.17 21.10
CA ARG A 349 14.78 -0.19 19.84
C ARG A 349 13.78 -1.34 19.85
N ALA A 350 12.53 -1.08 19.47
CA ALA A 350 11.54 -2.14 19.32
C ALA A 350 10.46 -1.78 18.29
N TYR A 351 9.91 -2.81 17.67
CA TYR A 351 8.67 -2.71 16.91
C TYR A 351 7.50 -3.07 17.81
N VAL A 352 6.54 -2.14 17.87
CA VAL A 352 5.29 -2.27 18.61
C VAL A 352 4.16 -2.32 17.59
N LEU A 353 3.32 -3.34 17.73
CA LEU A 353 2.16 -3.53 16.88
C LEU A 353 0.96 -2.86 17.54
N TYR A 354 0.13 -2.22 16.74
CA TYR A 354 -1.13 -1.65 17.18
C TYR A 354 -2.29 -2.35 16.48
N GLU A 355 -3.33 -2.62 17.26
CA GLU A 355 -4.57 -3.23 16.77
C GLU A 355 -5.73 -2.25 16.89
N SER A 356 -6.51 -2.17 15.82
CA SER A 356 -7.81 -1.52 15.79
C SER A 356 -8.88 -2.59 15.61
N ARG A 357 -9.99 -2.48 16.35
CA ARG A 357 -11.21 -3.30 16.12
C ARG A 357 -12.43 -2.45 15.76
N ASP A 358 -12.21 -1.16 15.49
CA ASP A 358 -13.22 -0.14 15.24
C ASP A 358 -12.92 0.68 13.97
N SER A 359 -12.41 0.01 12.93
CA SER A 359 -12.12 0.61 11.62
C SER A 359 -11.06 1.72 11.68
N GLY A 360 -10.19 1.68 12.69
CA GLY A 360 -9.12 2.62 12.95
C GLY A 360 -9.58 3.89 13.65
N ASP A 361 -10.72 3.87 14.36
CA ASP A 361 -11.15 4.93 15.27
C ASP A 361 -10.22 5.01 16.49
N SER A 362 -9.80 3.87 17.02
CA SER A 362 -8.81 3.77 18.08
C SER A 362 -7.81 2.66 17.82
N TRP A 363 -6.63 2.81 18.40
CA TRP A 363 -5.51 1.88 18.23
C TRP A 363 -4.95 1.53 19.60
N GLN A 364 -4.80 0.22 19.85
CA GLN A 364 -4.29 -0.31 21.11
C GLN A 364 -2.96 -1.01 20.88
N PRO A 365 -1.91 -0.73 21.67
CA PRO A 365 -0.66 -1.45 21.55
C PRO A 365 -0.87 -2.91 21.98
N LEU A 366 -0.45 -3.84 21.13
CA LEU A 366 -0.33 -5.25 21.51
C LEU A 366 0.85 -5.39 22.49
N PRO A 367 0.83 -6.39 23.39
CA PRO A 367 1.89 -6.59 24.40
C PRO A 367 3.23 -7.05 23.80
N TYR A 368 3.24 -7.35 22.50
CA TYR A 368 4.37 -7.92 21.79
C TYR A 368 5.42 -6.85 21.47
N ARG A 369 6.69 -7.15 21.72
CA ARG A 369 7.83 -6.26 21.48
C ARG A 369 8.87 -7.01 20.68
N LEU A 370 9.00 -6.65 19.41
CA LEU A 370 9.99 -7.26 18.55
C LEU A 370 11.25 -6.39 18.56
N LYS A 371 12.33 -6.85 19.19
CA LYS A 371 13.56 -6.07 19.41
C LYS A 371 14.71 -6.52 18.50
N ASP A 372 14.83 -7.83 18.33
CA ASP A 372 15.93 -8.45 17.60
C ASP A 372 15.57 -8.62 16.11
N VAL A 373 15.26 -7.51 15.41
CA VAL A 373 15.00 -7.52 13.96
C VAL A 373 16.25 -7.07 13.22
N GLN A 374 16.58 -7.75 12.12
CA GLN A 374 17.71 -7.34 11.28
C GLN A 374 17.56 -5.91 10.73
N ALA A 375 18.68 -5.35 10.27
CA ALA A 375 18.74 -4.03 9.64
C ALA A 375 19.21 -4.17 8.18
N PRO A 376 18.48 -3.64 7.18
CA PRO A 376 17.18 -2.98 7.29
C PRO A 376 16.08 -3.96 7.77
N PRO A 377 15.02 -3.46 8.45
CA PRO A 377 13.97 -4.33 8.95
C PRO A 377 13.18 -4.96 7.82
N VAL A 378 13.22 -6.28 7.77
CA VAL A 378 12.27 -7.07 7.01
C VAL A 378 11.12 -7.43 7.94
N LEU A 379 10.10 -6.59 7.97
CA LEU A 379 8.90 -6.77 8.79
C LEU A 379 7.68 -6.35 7.98
N HIS A 380 6.71 -7.25 7.78
CA HIS A 380 5.51 -6.94 7.00
C HIS A 380 4.27 -7.64 7.53
N PHE A 381 3.12 -7.11 7.13
CA PHE A 381 1.81 -7.73 7.28
C PHE A 381 1.16 -7.92 5.91
N ASP A 382 0.49 -9.06 5.71
CA ASP A 382 -0.41 -9.21 4.57
C ASP A 382 -1.82 -8.69 4.89
N LEU A 383 -2.70 -8.71 3.88
CA LEU A 383 -4.10 -8.31 4.04
C LEU A 383 -4.95 -9.27 4.87
N LEU A 384 -4.39 -10.42 5.26
CA LEU A 384 -4.95 -11.32 6.24
C LEU A 384 -4.29 -11.13 7.61
N ILE A 385 -3.67 -9.97 7.83
CA ILE A 385 -3.10 -9.53 9.12
C ILE A 385 -2.11 -10.53 9.74
N ASN A 386 -1.42 -11.30 8.89
CA ASN A 386 -0.35 -12.17 9.32
C ASN A 386 0.99 -11.42 9.31
N GLY A 387 1.69 -11.41 10.45
CA GLY A 387 2.92 -10.64 10.65
C GLY A 387 4.16 -11.50 10.50
N ARG A 388 5.17 -11.02 9.76
CA ARG A 388 6.41 -11.75 9.45
C ARG A 388 7.61 -10.87 9.74
N ALA A 389 8.65 -11.41 10.38
CA ALA A 389 9.91 -10.72 10.56
C ALA A 389 11.11 -11.65 10.58
N ILE A 390 12.31 -11.12 10.31
CA ILE A 390 13.56 -11.88 10.40
C ILE A 390 14.39 -11.38 11.58
N SER A 391 14.93 -12.32 12.36
CA SER A 391 15.78 -12.02 13.50
C SER A 391 17.08 -11.31 13.11
N ALA A 392 17.68 -10.57 14.04
CA ALA A 392 18.91 -9.83 13.82
C ALA A 392 20.11 -10.71 13.44
N ASP A 393 20.11 -11.97 13.87
CA ASP A 393 21.13 -12.97 13.51
C ASP A 393 20.76 -13.82 12.29
N GLY A 394 19.62 -13.53 11.65
CA GLY A 394 19.15 -14.21 10.44
C GLY A 394 18.73 -15.67 10.61
N LYS A 395 18.63 -16.19 11.85
CA LYS A 395 18.34 -17.62 12.09
C LYS A 395 16.87 -17.92 12.38
N THR A 396 16.07 -16.91 12.65
CA THR A 396 14.68 -17.08 13.03
C THR A 396 13.78 -16.22 12.16
N ILE A 397 12.75 -16.83 11.60
CA ILE A 397 11.59 -16.12 11.07
C ILE A 397 10.55 -16.06 12.18
N TYR A 398 10.20 -14.85 12.61
CA TYR A 398 9.06 -14.64 13.49
C TYR A 398 7.78 -14.61 12.64
N THR A 399 6.79 -15.41 13.03
CA THR A 399 5.46 -15.42 12.39
C THR A 399 4.38 -15.15 13.43
N MET A 400 3.38 -14.36 13.07
CA MET A 400 2.28 -14.01 13.95
C MET A 400 0.97 -14.07 13.18
N ASP A 401 -0.06 -14.63 13.83
CA ASP A 401 -1.42 -14.69 13.30
C ASP A 401 -2.36 -14.00 14.30
N VAL A 402 -2.73 -12.76 13.96
CA VAL A 402 -3.58 -11.96 14.85
C VAL A 402 -5.03 -12.45 14.86
N TYR A 403 -5.48 -13.12 13.78
CA TYR A 403 -6.82 -13.69 13.73
C TYR A 403 -6.99 -14.78 14.79
N ASN A 404 -5.97 -15.63 14.92
CA ASN A 404 -5.91 -16.70 15.91
C ASN A 404 -5.37 -16.24 17.28
N LYS A 405 -5.11 -14.93 17.45
CA LYS A 405 -4.56 -14.32 18.67
C LYS A 405 -3.24 -14.96 19.12
N GLU A 406 -2.42 -15.34 18.14
CA GLU A 406 -1.13 -15.96 18.39
C GLU A 406 -0.04 -14.88 18.42
N ASP A 407 0.83 -14.93 19.42
CA ASP A 407 2.06 -14.12 19.47
C ASP A 407 3.04 -14.57 18.38
N TRP A 408 4.12 -13.81 18.18
CA TRP A 408 5.27 -14.15 17.38
C TRP A 408 5.82 -15.54 17.75
N LYS A 409 5.62 -16.50 16.86
CA LYS A 409 6.18 -17.84 16.92
C LYS A 409 7.47 -17.90 16.09
N PRO A 410 8.56 -18.43 16.65
CA PRO A 410 9.79 -18.61 15.91
C PRO A 410 9.67 -19.82 14.97
N ILE A 411 10.19 -19.65 13.76
CA ILE A 411 10.51 -20.71 12.82
C ILE A 411 12.02 -20.69 12.64
N GLU A 412 12.67 -21.78 13.03
CA GLU A 412 14.09 -21.99 12.77
C GLU A 412 14.29 -22.30 11.28
N THR A 413 15.32 -21.71 10.69
CA THR A 413 15.69 -21.93 9.31
C THR A 413 17.04 -22.63 9.20
N ASP A 414 17.20 -23.47 8.18
CA ASP A 414 18.48 -24.10 7.85
C ASP A 414 19.47 -23.14 7.17
N THR A 415 18.97 -21.97 6.74
CA THR A 415 19.67 -20.99 5.94
C THR A 415 19.80 -19.70 6.73
N ASN A 416 21.00 -19.14 6.82
CA ASN A 416 21.18 -17.82 7.44
C ASN A 416 20.60 -16.72 6.52
N LEU A 417 19.60 -16.01 7.03
CA LEU A 417 18.83 -14.93 6.37
C LEU A 417 19.39 -13.52 6.66
N GLU A 418 20.61 -13.40 7.17
CA GLU A 418 21.30 -12.11 7.24
C GLU A 418 21.43 -11.47 5.85
N GLU A 419 21.37 -10.14 5.78
CA GLU A 419 21.45 -9.38 4.53
C GLU A 419 20.26 -9.63 3.58
N THR A 420 19.15 -10.18 4.05
CA THR A 420 17.91 -10.23 3.28
C THR A 420 17.36 -8.81 3.12
N GLU A 421 17.19 -8.38 1.88
CA GLU A 421 16.76 -7.03 1.49
C GLU A 421 15.23 -6.92 1.52
N GLN A 422 14.55 -7.98 1.06
CA GLN A 422 13.11 -8.11 1.09
C GLN A 422 12.74 -9.57 1.29
N PHE A 423 11.56 -9.81 1.86
CA PHE A 423 11.08 -11.17 2.05
C PHE A 423 9.56 -11.20 2.15
N PHE A 424 9.03 -12.34 1.73
CA PHE A 424 7.62 -12.65 1.74
C PHE A 424 7.44 -14.13 2.06
N LEU A 425 6.48 -14.44 2.93
CA LEU A 425 6.15 -15.81 3.29
C LEU A 425 4.65 -15.97 3.50
N ARG A 426 4.05 -16.90 2.77
CA ARG A 426 2.62 -17.21 2.83
C ARG A 426 2.35 -18.32 3.83
N SER A 427 1.12 -18.35 4.31
CA SER A 427 0.62 -19.39 5.21
C SER A 427 0.57 -20.79 4.57
N ASP A 428 0.59 -20.89 3.23
CA ASP A 428 0.65 -22.18 2.53
C ASP A 428 2.07 -22.72 2.36
N GLY A 429 3.07 -22.00 2.88
CA GLY A 429 4.47 -22.41 2.89
C GLY A 429 5.31 -21.84 1.76
N TYR A 430 4.68 -21.26 0.73
CA TYR A 430 5.43 -20.60 -0.35
C TYR A 430 5.94 -19.22 0.09
N GLY A 431 7.17 -18.89 -0.27
CA GLY A 431 7.75 -17.59 -0.02
C GLY A 431 8.93 -17.29 -0.93
N TRP A 432 9.36 -16.04 -0.92
CA TRP A 432 10.56 -15.58 -1.61
C TRP A 432 11.30 -14.58 -0.74
N MET A 433 12.61 -14.51 -0.92
CA MET A 433 13.45 -13.45 -0.39
C MET A 433 14.35 -12.89 -1.48
N LEU A 434 14.63 -11.60 -1.39
CA LEU A 434 15.63 -10.93 -2.18
C LEU A 434 16.89 -10.78 -1.32
N ARG A 435 18.02 -11.27 -1.82
CA ARG A 435 19.31 -11.16 -1.16
C ARG A 435 20.39 -10.92 -2.20
N LYS A 436 21.12 -9.80 -2.09
CA LYS A 436 22.16 -9.42 -3.06
C LYS A 436 21.60 -9.36 -4.49
N GLY A 437 20.36 -8.90 -4.62
CA GLY A 437 19.62 -8.85 -5.87
C GLY A 437 19.28 -10.18 -6.53
N GLN A 438 19.40 -11.30 -5.80
CA GLN A 438 18.96 -12.63 -6.25
C GLN A 438 17.70 -13.05 -5.50
N THR A 439 16.76 -13.66 -6.23
CA THR A 439 15.55 -14.24 -5.63
C THR A 439 15.84 -15.66 -5.17
N ILE A 440 15.46 -15.97 -3.93
CA ILE A 440 15.56 -17.30 -3.33
C ILE A 440 14.17 -17.65 -2.82
N ILE A 441 13.70 -18.87 -3.06
CA ILE A 441 12.34 -19.30 -2.75
C ILE A 441 12.30 -20.35 -1.64
N THR A 442 11.13 -20.48 -1.01
CA THR A 442 10.78 -21.55 -0.09
C THR A 442 9.42 -22.14 -0.47
N GLN A 443 9.22 -23.41 -0.15
CA GLN A 443 7.95 -24.12 -0.34
C GLN A 443 7.46 -24.80 0.95
N ASP A 444 8.22 -24.68 2.05
CA ASP A 444 7.99 -25.42 3.30
C ASP A 444 7.80 -24.51 4.52
N GLY A 445 7.39 -23.26 4.29
CA GLY A 445 7.16 -22.31 5.37
C GLY A 445 8.41 -21.58 5.84
N GLY A 446 9.44 -21.49 4.99
CA GLY A 446 10.69 -20.79 5.31
C GLY A 446 11.67 -21.60 6.14
N GLN A 447 11.46 -22.92 6.26
CA GLN A 447 12.40 -23.82 6.92
C GLN A 447 13.64 -24.01 6.03
N THR A 448 13.42 -24.24 4.74
CA THR A 448 14.47 -24.37 3.73
C THR A 448 14.31 -23.35 2.61
N TRP A 449 15.44 -22.95 2.01
CA TRP A 449 15.52 -21.93 0.96
C TRP A 449 16.41 -22.37 -0.19
N THR A 450 15.91 -22.28 -1.42
CA THR A 450 16.62 -22.71 -2.63
C THR A 450 16.51 -21.69 -3.75
N GLU A 451 17.43 -21.73 -4.70
CA GLU A 451 17.27 -20.99 -5.95
C GLU A 451 15.97 -21.45 -6.67
N PRO A 452 15.27 -20.57 -7.39
CA PRO A 452 14.09 -20.96 -8.16
C PRO A 452 14.49 -21.87 -9.33
N GLU A 453 13.69 -22.93 -9.56
CA GLU A 453 13.99 -24.03 -10.49
C GLU A 453 14.00 -23.67 -11.98
#